data_AF-A0A378W228-F1
#
_entry.id   AF-A0A378W228-F1
#
_cell.length_a   1.000
_cell.length_b   1.000
_cell.length_c   1.000
_cell.angle_alpha   90.00
_cell.angle_beta   90.00
_cell.angle_gamma   90.00
#
_symmetry.space_group_name_H-M   'P 1'
#
loop_
_entity.id
_entity.type
_entity.pdbx_description
1 polymer ?
#
loop_
_entity_poly.entity_id
_entity_poly.type
_entity_poly.pdbx_seq_one_letter_code
_entity_poly.pdbx_strand_id
1 'polypeptide(L)'
;MDLLALYQPRANVPLDDMAKLCGFPGKLGMDGSKVWEAFHAGRLKEIRNYCETDAVNTYLMYLRFCLVSGRFDADEYEMEIKRIRNYLSAQTEDKPHWAEFVQAWK
;
A
#
# COMPACT_ATOMS: atom_id res chain seq x y z
N MET A 1 11.82 -2.48 -5.63
CA MET A 1 10.77 -3.14 -6.44
C MET A 1 11.46 -3.98 -7.49
N ASP A 2 12.34 -4.87 -7.05
CA ASP A 2 13.44 -5.30 -7.93
C ASP A 2 12.94 -6.27 -8.98
N LEU A 3 12.11 -7.23 -8.57
CA LEU A 3 11.46 -8.16 -9.49
C LEU A 3 10.54 -7.44 -10.50
N LEU A 4 9.78 -6.42 -10.07
CA LEU A 4 8.90 -5.65 -10.96
C LEU A 4 9.70 -4.80 -11.95
N ALA A 5 10.91 -4.36 -11.57
CA ALA A 5 11.87 -3.72 -12.45
C ALA A 5 12.72 -4.74 -13.24
N LEU A 6 12.43 -6.05 -13.14
CA LEU A 6 13.22 -7.15 -13.71
C LEU A 6 14.70 -7.13 -13.30
N TYR A 7 15.01 -6.55 -12.13
CA TYR A 7 16.35 -6.29 -11.60
C TYR A 7 17.14 -5.24 -12.41
N GLN A 8 16.48 -4.45 -13.26
CA GLN A 8 17.11 -3.34 -13.99
C GLN A 8 17.04 -2.04 -13.18
N PRO A 9 18.16 -1.30 -13.02
CA PRO A 9 18.17 -0.07 -12.22
C PRO A 9 17.34 1.06 -12.84
N ARG A 10 17.14 1.05 -14.17
CA ARG A 10 16.43 2.11 -14.92
C ARG A 10 14.91 1.95 -14.95
N ALA A 11 14.38 0.80 -14.58
CA ALA A 11 12.95 0.50 -14.64
C ALA A 11 12.27 0.60 -13.26
N ASN A 12 12.92 1.25 -12.29
CA ASN A 12 12.37 1.44 -10.95
C ASN A 12 11.37 2.60 -10.93
N VAL A 13 10.22 2.34 -10.33
CA VAL A 13 9.18 3.34 -10.05
C VAL A 13 8.98 3.40 -8.53
N PRO A 14 8.64 4.56 -7.93
CA PRO A 14 8.22 4.60 -6.54
C PRO A 14 6.98 3.73 -6.29
N LEU A 15 6.90 3.10 -5.11
CA LEU A 15 5.72 2.29 -4.74
C LEU A 15 4.43 3.09 -4.82
N ASP A 16 4.47 4.36 -4.40
CA ASP A 16 3.32 5.27 -4.41
C ASP A 16 2.75 5.44 -5.82
N ASP A 17 3.60 5.78 -6.78
CA ASP A 17 3.20 6.01 -8.17
C ASP A 17 2.65 4.73 -8.80
N MET A 18 3.30 3.59 -8.55
CA MET A 18 2.85 2.30 -9.09
C MET A 18 1.52 1.85 -8.48
N ALA A 19 1.33 2.05 -7.17
CA ALA A 19 0.08 1.74 -6.48
C ALA A 19 -1.08 2.57 -7.04
N LYS A 20 -0.88 3.89 -7.18
CA LYS A 20 -1.87 4.81 -7.77
C LYS A 20 -2.20 4.44 -9.22
N LEU A 21 -1.19 4.10 -10.02
CA LEU A 21 -1.40 3.63 -11.40
C LEU A 21 -2.28 2.36 -11.45
N CYS A 22 -2.15 1.48 -10.46
CA CYS A 22 -2.94 0.26 -10.33
C CYS A 22 -4.33 0.46 -9.71
N GLY A 23 -4.73 1.70 -9.42
CA GLY A 23 -6.01 2.07 -8.78
C GLY A 23 -6.00 1.96 -7.26
N PHE A 24 -4.86 1.62 -6.64
CA PHE A 24 -4.74 1.54 -5.18
C PHE A 24 -4.51 2.92 -4.57
N PRO A 25 -4.73 3.09 -3.24
CA PRO A 25 -4.62 4.40 -2.58
C PRO A 25 -3.26 5.07 -2.71
N GLY A 26 -2.17 4.28 -2.72
CA GLY A 26 -0.81 4.80 -2.60
C GLY A 26 -0.53 5.32 -1.19
N LYS A 27 0.53 6.10 -1.06
CA LYS A 27 0.95 6.71 0.20
C LYS A 27 -0.06 7.78 0.62
N LEU A 28 -0.52 7.68 1.86
CA LEU A 28 -1.33 8.70 2.50
C LEU A 28 -0.54 9.31 3.66
N GLY A 29 -0.25 10.60 3.56
CA GLY A 29 0.46 11.36 4.59
C GLY A 29 1.97 11.47 4.39
N MET A 30 2.75 10.86 5.28
CA MET A 30 4.19 11.08 5.44
C MET A 30 5.01 10.46 4.29
N ASP A 31 6.08 11.13 3.88
CA ASP A 31 7.10 10.56 3.01
C ASP A 31 8.24 9.93 3.84
N GLY A 32 8.86 8.86 3.33
CA GLY A 32 9.93 8.12 4.02
C GLY A 32 11.12 8.99 4.41
N SER A 33 11.40 10.06 3.65
CA SER A 33 12.45 11.04 3.98
C SER A 33 12.20 11.79 5.30
N LYS A 34 10.94 11.85 5.76
CA LYS A 34 10.54 12.58 6.97
C LYS A 34 10.55 11.73 8.25
N VAL A 35 10.84 10.43 8.16
CA VAL A 35 10.80 9.51 9.30
C VAL A 35 11.76 9.93 10.41
N TRP A 36 12.98 10.34 10.05
CA TRP A 36 14.00 10.75 11.03
C TRP A 36 13.61 12.01 11.80
N GLU A 37 13.10 13.01 11.09
CA GLU A 37 12.59 14.24 11.70
C GLU A 37 11.38 13.95 12.61
N ALA A 38 10.44 13.12 12.13
CA ALA A 38 9.28 12.71 12.90
C ALA A 38 9.65 11.94 14.17
N PHE A 39 10.69 11.11 14.11
CA PHE A 39 11.18 10.36 15.27
C PHE A 39 11.72 11.31 16.34
N HIS A 40 12.58 12.27 15.96
CA HIS A 40 13.11 13.28 16.87
C HIS A 40 12.02 14.17 17.47
N ALA A 41 10.95 14.41 16.73
CA ALA A 41 9.79 15.15 17.20
C ALA A 41 8.79 14.29 18.02
N GLY A 42 9.10 13.03 18.32
CA GLY A 42 8.24 12.14 19.10
C GLY A 42 6.96 11.67 18.38
N ARG A 43 6.86 11.87 17.06
CA ARG A 43 5.68 11.56 16.23
C ARG A 43 5.62 10.08 15.82
N LEU A 44 5.82 9.16 16.78
CA LEU A 44 5.89 7.71 16.52
C LEU A 44 4.59 7.13 15.95
N LYS A 45 3.43 7.69 16.33
CA LYS A 45 2.13 7.25 15.79
C LYS A 45 2.02 7.50 14.29
N GLU A 46 2.51 8.64 13.81
CA GLU A 46 2.52 8.95 12.38
C GLU A 46 3.44 8.02 11.60
N ILE A 47 4.62 7.73 12.13
CA ILE A 47 5.56 6.77 11.54
C ILE A 47 4.91 5.38 11.45
N ARG A 48 4.22 4.95 12.51
CA ARG A 48 3.50 3.67 12.51
C ARG A 48 2.43 3.63 11.43
N ASN A 49 1.56 4.64 11.38
CA ASN A 49 0.48 4.71 10.39
C ASN A 49 1.06 4.67 8.96
N TYR A 50 2.14 5.43 8.71
CA TYR A 50 2.86 5.39 7.43
C TYR A 50 3.33 3.98 7.07
N CYS A 51 4.07 3.32 7.97
CA CYS A 51 4.56 1.97 7.74
C CYS A 51 3.44 0.95 7.51
N GLU A 52 2.32 1.07 8.23
CA GLU A 52 1.14 0.22 8.02
C GLU A 52 0.57 0.41 6.60
N THR A 53 0.42 1.64 6.12
CA THR A 53 -0.08 1.91 4.76
C THR A 53 0.88 1.43 3.66
N ASP A 54 2.19 1.55 3.85
CA ASP A 54 3.20 1.05 2.90
C ASP A 54 3.20 -0.49 2.83
N ALA A 55 2.99 -1.17 3.96
CA ALA A 55 2.85 -2.61 4.00
C ALA A 55 1.61 -3.08 3.22
N VAL A 56 0.47 -2.39 3.40
CA VAL A 56 -0.75 -2.69 2.65
C VAL A 56 -0.55 -2.44 1.15
N ASN A 57 -0.01 -1.28 0.74
CA ASN A 57 0.27 -1.02 -0.68
C ASN A 57 1.19 -2.07 -1.30
N THR A 58 2.21 -2.52 -0.56
CA THR A 58 3.10 -3.60 -1.01
C THR A 58 2.33 -4.90 -1.23
N TYR A 59 1.42 -5.25 -0.32
CA TYR A 59 0.56 -6.42 -0.45
C TYR A 59 -0.40 -6.29 -1.65
N LEU A 60 -1.01 -5.13 -1.89
CA LEU A 60 -1.86 -4.90 -3.06
C LEU A 60 -1.10 -5.03 -4.38
N MET A 61 0.14 -4.53 -4.42
CA MET A 61 1.03 -4.73 -5.55
C MET A 61 1.38 -6.20 -5.76
N TYR A 62 1.57 -6.97 -4.68
CA TYR A 62 1.74 -8.41 -4.77
C TYR A 62 0.49 -9.11 -5.35
N LEU A 63 -0.72 -8.74 -4.91
CA LEU A 63 -1.96 -9.28 -5.48
C LEU A 63 -2.08 -8.97 -6.98
N ARG A 64 -1.78 -7.72 -7.38
CA ARG A 64 -1.76 -7.33 -8.80
C ARG A 64 -0.74 -8.14 -9.58
N PHE A 65 0.44 -8.38 -9.01
CA PHE A 65 1.46 -9.21 -9.62
C PHE A 65 0.99 -10.66 -9.79
N CYS A 66 0.33 -11.26 -8.80
CA CYS A 66 -0.24 -12.60 -8.91
C CYS A 66 -1.26 -12.72 -10.05
N LEU A 67 -2.13 -11.72 -10.22
CA LEU A 67 -3.07 -11.67 -11.35
C LEU A 67 -2.33 -11.60 -12.69
N VAL A 68 -1.41 -10.64 -12.85
CA VAL A 68 -0.71 -10.43 -14.14
C VAL A 68 0.23 -11.59 -14.49
N SER A 69 0.76 -12.30 -13.48
CA SER A 69 1.59 -13.49 -13.67
C SER A 69 0.80 -14.79 -13.86
N GLY A 70 -0.55 -14.74 -13.81
CA GLY A 70 -1.42 -15.90 -13.98
C GLY A 70 -1.40 -16.87 -12.78
N ARG A 71 -0.91 -16.42 -11.62
CA ARG A 71 -0.97 -17.20 -10.36
C ARG A 71 -2.34 -17.14 -9.72
N PHE A 72 -3.04 -16.03 -9.92
CA PHE A 72 -4.46 -15.89 -9.59
C PHE A 72 -5.24 -15.72 -10.88
N ASP A 73 -6.42 -16.33 -10.92
CA ASP A 73 -7.46 -15.90 -11.86
C ASP A 73 -8.15 -14.61 -11.37
N ALA A 74 -9.12 -14.14 -12.14
CA ALA A 74 -9.84 -12.91 -11.82
C ALA A 74 -10.68 -13.05 -10.53
N ASP A 75 -11.28 -14.21 -10.28
CA ASP A 75 -12.16 -14.41 -9.14
C ASP A 75 -11.36 -14.52 -7.84
N GLU A 76 -10.24 -15.24 -7.86
CA GLU A 76 -9.28 -15.32 -6.75
C GLU A 76 -8.73 -13.93 -6.39
N TYR A 77 -8.34 -13.15 -7.40
CA TYR A 77 -7.86 -11.79 -7.20
C TYR A 77 -8.93 -10.89 -6.55
N GLU A 78 -10.16 -10.89 -7.07
CA GLU A 78 -11.25 -10.09 -6.53
C GLU A 78 -11.64 -10.52 -5.10
N MET A 79 -11.57 -11.82 -4.79
CA MET A 79 -11.81 -12.32 -3.44
C MET A 79 -10.76 -11.79 -2.46
N GLU A 80 -9.48 -11.82 -2.82
CA GLU A 80 -8.41 -11.31 -1.95
C GLU A 80 -8.50 -9.79 -1.79
N ILE A 81 -8.82 -9.03 -2.85
CA ILE A 81 -9.04 -7.58 -2.78
C ILE A 81 -10.19 -7.24 -1.83
N LYS A 82 -11.33 -7.96 -1.93
CA LYS A 82 -12.46 -7.78 -1.01
C LYS A 82 -12.07 -8.10 0.43
N ARG A 83 -11.32 -9.19 0.65
CA ARG A 83 -10.88 -9.59 1.98
C ARG A 83 -10.07 -8.49 2.66
N ILE A 84 -9.04 -7.97 1.99
CA ILE A 84 -8.20 -6.92 2.58
C ILE A 84 -8.98 -5.61 2.76
N ARG A 85 -9.84 -5.23 1.80
CA ARG A 85 -10.67 -4.02 1.94
C ARG A 85 -11.60 -4.10 3.14
N ASN A 86 -12.23 -5.26 3.37
CA ASN A 86 -13.08 -5.51 4.53
C ASN A 86 -12.29 -5.49 5.84
N TYR A 87 -11.09 -6.11 5.86
CA TYR A 87 -10.22 -6.12 7.03
C TYR A 87 -9.78 -4.71 7.46
N LEU A 88 -9.46 -3.82 6.49
CA LEU A 88 -9.11 -2.44 6.80
C LEU A 88 -10.33 -1.62 7.23
N SER A 89 -11.47 -1.84 6.56
CA SER A 89 -12.74 -1.17 6.91
C SER A 89 -13.19 -1.49 8.33
N ALA A 90 -12.96 -2.73 8.80
CA ALA A 90 -13.28 -3.13 10.17
C ALA A 90 -12.40 -2.44 11.24
N GLN A 91 -11.27 -1.85 10.86
CA GLN A 91 -10.35 -1.20 11.79
C GLN A 91 -10.50 0.33 11.84
N THR A 92 -11.40 0.92 11.04
CA THR A 92 -11.47 2.38 10.89
C THR A 92 -11.89 3.10 12.16
N GLU A 93 -12.64 2.43 13.05
CA GLU A 93 -13.07 2.98 14.34
C GLU A 93 -11.86 3.23 15.27
N ASP A 94 -10.94 2.27 15.36
CA ASP A 94 -9.76 2.36 16.23
C ASP A 94 -8.58 3.08 15.56
N LYS A 95 -8.52 3.04 14.22
CA LYS A 95 -7.40 3.52 13.42
C LYS A 95 -7.90 4.41 12.27
N PRO A 96 -8.04 5.73 12.51
CA PRO A 96 -8.60 6.68 11.54
C PRO A 96 -7.86 6.75 10.20
N HIS A 97 -6.55 6.49 10.17
CA HIS A 97 -5.77 6.46 8.93
C HIS A 97 -6.25 5.39 7.94
N TRP A 98 -6.93 4.34 8.42
CA TRP A 98 -7.58 3.37 7.54
C TRP A 98 -8.85 3.89 6.89
N ALA A 99 -9.56 4.81 7.54
CA ALA A 99 -10.73 5.45 6.93
C ALA A 99 -10.29 6.26 5.71
N GLU A 100 -9.22 7.06 5.88
CA GLU A 100 -8.60 7.81 4.78
C GLU A 100 -8.11 6.87 3.66
N PHE A 101 -7.48 5.75 4.04
CA PHE A 101 -6.99 4.74 3.09
C PHE A 101 -8.10 4.10 2.26
N VAL A 102 -9.16 3.62 2.91
CA VAL A 102 -10.30 2.98 2.23
C VAL A 102 -11.07 4.00 1.37
N GLN A 103 -11.17 5.26 1.80
CA GLN A 103 -11.81 6.32 1.04
C GLN A 103 -11.03 6.70 -0.23
N ALA A 104 -9.69 6.71 -0.17
CA ALA A 104 -8.84 6.97 -1.33
C ALA A 104 -8.82 5.80 -2.34
N TRP A 105 -9.34 4.63 -1.96
CA TRP A 105 -9.32 3.41 -2.78
C TRP A 105 -10.46 3.41 -3.81
N LYS A 106 -10.10 3.66 -5.07
CA LYS A 106 -11.01 3.69 -6.23
C LYS A 106 -11.23 2.32 -6.85
#